data_AF-A0A2S8WDQ5-F1
#
_entry.id   AF-A0A2S8WDQ5-F1
#
_cell.length_a   1.000
_cell.length_b   1.000
_cell.length_c   1.000
_cell.angle_alpha   90.00
_cell.angle_beta   90.00
_cell.angle_gamma   90.00
#
_symmetry.space_group_name_H-M   'P 1'
#
loop_
_entity.id
_entity.type
_entity.pdbx_description
1 polymer ?
#
loop_
_entity_poly.entity_id
_entity_poly.type
_entity_poly.pdbx_seq_one_letter_code
_entity_poly.pdbx_strand_id
1 'polypeptide(L)'
;LGKMMAEAGTAFHVIDEIATGYAAVHTPTSDEADPLQQIAILQQIHAASQTIVGWRVDDAKEAGNSWADIGKALGMTRQAAHKRFGK
;
A
#
# COMPACT_ATOMS: atom_id res chain seq x y z
N LEU A 1 -8.72 -7.61 21.31
CA LEU A 1 -8.59 -8.78 20.41
C LEU A 1 -9.32 -8.63 19.07
N GLY A 2 -10.58 -8.14 19.04
CA GLY A 2 -11.38 -8.07 17.79
C GLY A 2 -10.88 -7.11 16.70
N LYS A 3 -10.45 -5.88 17.04
CA LYS A 3 -9.95 -4.88 16.07
C LYS A 3 -8.67 -5.35 15.36
N MET A 4 -7.70 -5.82 16.14
CA MET A 4 -6.40 -6.32 15.65
C MET A 4 -6.52 -7.57 14.76
N MET A 5 -7.49 -8.46 15.03
CA MET A 5 -7.77 -9.62 14.18
C MET A 5 -8.47 -9.22 12.86
N ALA A 6 -9.34 -8.21 12.88
CA ALA A 6 -9.97 -7.68 11.68
C ALA A 6 -8.94 -6.98 10.76
N GLU A 7 -8.05 -6.17 11.34
CA GLU A 7 -6.95 -5.50 10.62
C GLU A 7 -5.95 -6.51 10.05
N ALA A 8 -5.64 -7.58 10.78
CA ALA A 8 -4.80 -8.67 10.28
C ALA A 8 -5.46 -9.40 9.09
N GLY A 9 -6.77 -9.64 9.13
CA GLY A 9 -7.52 -10.23 8.02
C GLY A 9 -7.54 -9.32 6.78
N THR A 10 -7.74 -8.01 6.96
CA THR A 10 -7.66 -7.05 5.86
C THR A 10 -6.24 -6.97 5.29
N ALA A 11 -5.21 -6.98 6.14
CA ALA A 11 -3.83 -6.94 5.69
C ALA A 11 -3.44 -8.17 4.87
N PHE A 12 -3.89 -9.35 5.28
CA PHE A 12 -3.66 -10.58 4.54
C PHE A 12 -4.29 -10.52 3.15
N HIS A 13 -5.53 -10.00 3.04
CA HIS A 13 -6.21 -9.84 1.76
C HIS A 13 -5.50 -8.86 0.81
N VAL A 14 -5.04 -7.71 1.32
CA VAL A 14 -4.32 -6.71 0.50
C VAL A 14 -2.98 -7.25 0.00
N ILE A 15 -2.28 -8.05 0.81
CA ILE A 15 -1.02 -8.69 0.39
C ILE A 15 -1.28 -9.74 -0.69
N ASP A 16 -2.33 -10.54 -0.55
CA ASP A 16 -2.75 -11.54 -1.54
C ASP A 16 -3.13 -10.90 -2.89
N GLU A 17 -3.86 -9.77 -2.86
CA GLU A 17 -4.19 -8.97 -4.04
C GLU A 17 -2.92 -8.48 -4.76
N ILE A 18 -1.95 -7.93 -4.02
CA ILE A 18 -0.67 -7.48 -4.58
C ILE A 18 0.11 -8.64 -5.20
N ALA A 19 0.21 -9.78 -4.50
CA ALA A 19 0.94 -10.95 -4.97
C ALA A 19 0.33 -11.54 -6.24
N THR A 20 -1.00 -11.65 -6.28
CA THR A 20 -1.75 -12.16 -7.43
C THR A 20 -1.61 -11.23 -8.64
N GLY A 21 -1.77 -9.92 -8.45
CA GLY A 21 -1.60 -8.93 -9.51
C GLY A 21 -0.17 -8.91 -10.06
N TYR A 22 0.84 -8.98 -9.18
CA TYR A 22 2.23 -8.99 -9.60
C TYR A 22 2.56 -10.22 -10.46
N ALA A 23 2.08 -11.40 -10.04
CA ALA A 23 2.24 -12.64 -10.79
C ALA A 23 1.60 -12.54 -12.19
N ALA A 24 0.38 -11.97 -12.29
CA ALA A 24 -0.31 -11.80 -13.56
C ALA A 24 0.46 -10.94 -14.59
N VAL A 25 1.28 -9.99 -14.12
CA VAL A 25 2.12 -9.13 -14.98
C VAL A 25 3.47 -9.77 -15.32
N HIS A 26 3.98 -10.71 -14.51
CA HIS A 26 5.35 -11.23 -14.61
C HIS A 26 5.47 -12.72 -14.99
N THR A 27 4.36 -13.46 -15.13
CA THR A 27 4.42 -14.84 -15.65
C THR A 27 4.80 -14.85 -17.14
N PRO A 28 5.78 -15.66 -17.57
CA PRO A 28 6.38 -15.63 -18.91
C PRO A 28 5.47 -16.17 -20.05
N THR A 29 4.16 -16.18 -19.86
CA THR A 29 3.19 -16.67 -20.85
C THR A 29 2.75 -15.63 -21.87
N SER A 30 3.25 -14.39 -21.81
CA SER A 30 2.67 -13.32 -22.62
C SER A 30 3.68 -12.53 -23.44
N ASP A 31 4.00 -13.07 -24.61
CA ASP A 31 4.29 -12.25 -25.80
C ASP A 31 3.02 -11.51 -26.30
N GLU A 32 1.83 -11.78 -25.72
CA GLU A 32 0.51 -11.24 -26.13
C GLU A 32 -0.20 -10.34 -25.09
N ALA A 33 0.40 -10.03 -23.93
CA ALA A 33 -0.31 -9.22 -22.93
C ALA A 33 -0.45 -7.76 -23.40
N ASP A 34 -1.70 -7.30 -23.49
CA ASP A 34 -2.03 -5.90 -23.80
C ASP A 34 -1.38 -4.95 -22.77
N PRO A 35 -0.49 -4.04 -23.19
CA PRO A 35 0.15 -3.08 -22.29
C PRO A 35 -0.86 -2.26 -21.47
N LEU A 36 -2.05 -1.97 -22.01
CA LEU A 36 -3.08 -1.23 -21.28
C LEU A 36 -3.68 -2.05 -20.13
N GLN A 37 -3.86 -3.37 -20.32
CA GLN A 37 -4.31 -4.26 -19.24
C GLN A 37 -3.26 -4.38 -18.14
N GLN A 38 -1.98 -4.48 -18.50
CA GLN A 38 -0.89 -4.50 -17.52
C GLN A 38 -0.84 -3.22 -16.69
N ILE A 39 -1.02 -2.04 -17.32
CA ILE A 39 -1.12 -0.76 -16.61
C ILE A 39 -2.30 -0.76 -15.64
N ALA A 40 -3.46 -1.30 -16.03
CA ALA A 40 -4.63 -1.38 -15.16
C ALA A 40 -4.37 -2.26 -13.92
N ILE A 41 -3.72 -3.41 -14.09
CA ILE A 41 -3.34 -4.30 -12.99
C ILE A 41 -2.32 -3.61 -12.07
N LEU A 42 -1.31 -2.94 -12.62
CA LEU A 42 -0.33 -2.19 -11.84
C LEU A 42 -0.98 -1.06 -11.03
N GLN A 43 -2.03 -0.42 -11.55
CA GLN A 43 -2.80 0.57 -10.80
C GLN A 43 -3.58 -0.04 -9.63
N GLN A 44 -4.13 -1.25 -9.80
CA GLN A 44 -4.77 -1.97 -8.69
C GLN A 44 -3.75 -2.31 -7.59
N ILE A 45 -2.59 -2.85 -7.97
CA ILE A 45 -1.47 -3.11 -7.04
C ILE A 45 -1.04 -1.82 -6.33
N HIS A 46 -0.94 -0.70 -7.06
CA HIS A 46 -0.60 0.58 -6.47
C HIS A 46 -1.64 1.00 -5.43
N ALA A 47 -2.93 0.92 -5.74
CA ALA A 47 -4.01 1.26 -4.79
C ALA A 47 -3.96 0.37 -3.53
N ALA A 48 -3.79 -0.95 -3.71
CA ALA A 48 -3.62 -1.91 -2.61
C ALA A 48 -2.40 -1.54 -1.73
N SER A 49 -1.26 -1.19 -2.33
CA SER A 49 -0.06 -0.78 -1.61
C SER A 49 -0.27 0.48 -0.76
N GLN A 50 -1.11 1.42 -1.22
CA GLN A 50 -1.42 2.65 -0.48
C GLN A 50 -2.13 2.37 0.84
N THR A 51 -2.96 1.33 0.88
CA THR A 51 -3.62 0.88 2.10
C THR A 51 -2.61 0.41 3.15
N ILE A 52 -1.64 -0.42 2.75
CA ILE A 52 -0.58 -0.90 3.66
C ILE A 52 0.26 0.26 4.20
N VAL A 53 0.62 1.21 3.32
CA VAL A 53 1.35 2.42 3.75
C VAL A 53 0.55 3.22 4.77
N GLY A 54 -0.77 3.37 4.57
CA GLY A 54 -1.67 4.00 5.53
C GLY A 54 -1.58 3.36 6.91
N TRP A 55 -1.73 2.04 7.01
CA TRP A 55 -1.63 1.35 8.30
C TRP A 55 -0.27 1.52 8.96
N ARG A 56 0.83 1.48 8.20
CA ARG A 56 2.17 1.72 8.76
C ARG A 56 2.34 3.17 9.26
N VAL A 57 1.68 4.14 8.62
CA VAL A 57 1.64 5.52 9.10
C VAL A 57 0.86 5.60 10.41
N ASP A 58 -0.29 4.91 10.50
CA ASP A 58 -1.09 4.82 11.73
C ASP A 58 -0.29 4.19 12.87
N ASP A 59 0.36 3.05 12.64
CA ASP A 59 1.23 2.38 13.61
C ASP A 59 2.36 3.32 14.09
N ALA A 60 3.01 4.03 13.16
CA ALA A 60 4.06 4.98 13.50
C ALA A 60 3.53 6.16 14.33
N LYS A 61 2.31 6.63 14.03
CA LYS A 61 1.62 7.67 14.79
C LYS A 61 1.25 7.22 16.19
N GLU A 62 0.70 6.01 16.34
CA GLU A 62 0.39 5.38 17.64
C GLU A 62 1.65 5.16 18.48
N ALA A 63 2.77 4.83 17.84
CA ALA A 63 4.09 4.72 18.49
C ALA A 63 4.73 6.07 18.87
N GLY A 64 4.05 7.20 18.59
CA GLY A 64 4.50 8.54 19.01
C GLY A 64 5.45 9.24 18.02
N ASN A 65 5.69 8.69 16.83
CA ASN A 65 6.55 9.34 15.84
C ASN A 65 5.95 10.66 15.34
N SER A 66 6.83 11.61 15.01
CA SER A 66 6.41 12.90 14.49
C SER A 66 6.05 12.83 13.00
N TRP A 67 5.22 13.78 12.53
CA TRP A 67 4.95 13.93 11.10
C TRP A 67 6.20 14.25 10.28
N ALA A 68 7.26 14.79 10.91
CA ALA A 68 8.53 15.05 10.24
C ALA A 68 9.28 13.74 9.96
N ASP A 69 9.33 12.84 10.94
CA ASP A 69 9.96 11.52 10.81
C ASP A 69 9.22 10.65 9.78
N ILE A 70 7.89 10.65 9.84
CA ILE A 70 7.04 9.95 8.87
C ILE A 70 7.23 10.51 7.47
N GLY A 71 7.23 11.84 7.31
CA GLY A 71 7.50 12.48 6.02
C GLY A 71 8.87 12.10 5.46
N LYS A 72 9.91 12.11 6.30
CA LYS A 72 11.26 11.68 5.93
C LYS A 72 11.28 10.23 5.43
N ALA A 73 10.61 9.31 6.13
CA ALA A 73 10.53 7.90 5.73
C ALA A 73 9.78 7.70 4.40
N LEU A 74 8.75 8.52 4.13
CA LEU A 74 7.97 8.47 2.90
C LEU A 74 8.56 9.30 1.74
N GLY A 75 9.72 9.95 1.93
CA GLY A 75 10.34 10.81 0.91
C GLY A 75 9.53 12.07 0.59
N MET A 76 8.76 12.62 1.53
CA MET A 76 7.94 13.81 1.34
C MET A 76 8.06 14.81 2.49
N THR A 77 7.55 16.03 2.31
CA THR A 77 7.57 17.04 3.37
C THR A 77 6.63 16.67 4.52
N ARG A 78 6.90 17.20 5.72
CA ARG A 78 6.03 17.07 6.90
C ARG A 78 4.58 17.49 6.58
N GLN A 79 4.40 18.62 5.88
CA GLN A 79 3.08 19.13 5.51
C GLN A 79 2.37 18.19 4.53
N ALA A 80 3.08 17.61 3.57
CA ALA A 80 2.52 16.65 2.63
C ALA A 80 2.07 15.36 3.34
N ALA A 81 2.89 14.83 4.25
CA ALA A 81 2.54 13.66 5.05
C ALA A 81 1.31 13.93 5.92
N HIS A 82 1.31 15.04 6.68
CA HIS A 82 0.18 15.41 7.53
C HIS A 82 -1.11 15.65 6.72
N LYS A 83 -1.03 16.31 5.56
CA LYS A 83 -2.21 16.53 4.70
C LYS A 83 -2.77 15.21 4.16
N ARG A 84 -1.90 14.25 3.83
CA ARG A 84 -2.29 12.98 3.22
C ARG A 84 -2.87 12.00 4.24
N PHE A 85 -2.31 11.95 5.45
CA PHE A 85 -2.62 10.91 6.43
C PHE A 85 -3.18 11.42 7.77
N GLY A 86 -3.09 12.71 8.07
CA GLY A 86 -3.42 13.28 9.38
C GLY A 86 -4.90 13.57 9.63
N LYS A 87 -5.80 12.73 9.11
CA LYS A 87 -7.23 12.85 9.42
C LYS A 87 -7.54 12.43 10.85
#